data_AF-A0A835Y8X9-F1
#
_entry.id   AF-A0A835Y8X9-F1
#
_cell.length_a   1.000
_cell.length_b   1.000
_cell.length_c   1.000
_cell.angle_alpha   90.00
_cell.angle_beta   90.00
_cell.angle_gamma   90.00
#
_symmetry.space_group_name_H-M   'P 1'
#
loop_
_entity.id
_entity.type
_entity.pdbx_description
1 polymer ?
#
loop_
_entity_poly.entity_id
_entity_poly.type
_entity_poly.pdbx_seq_one_letter_code
_entity_poly.pdbx_strand_id
1 'polypeptide(L)'
;MKRLLARSSGDAALRMAPVTSRPGQRCVAVHAIEKAASSSQPGTIPQALAAADVQGPWASLVRTSEILANTNRQISEDNEELAKQNRKGQLQLSRQKRIIASALAAAGVSEACEMLDWIELSYGIFCTTEGGRAKGWRRLLERQEQLRDSLVEAVPSWVPAGLPADDTSVPGILGDKIAEMYRSLETNIHRFKPPVGLVIRPGVPDAATSSALRCLADEFGLPWEEGELESL
;
A
#
# COMPACT_ATOMS: atom_id res chain seq x y z
N MET A 1 38.65 34.74 6.11
CA MET A 1 38.73 33.54 5.25
C MET A 1 37.72 32.50 5.71
N LYS A 2 36.50 32.52 5.16
CA LYS A 2 35.46 31.49 5.39
C LYS A 2 35.19 30.82 4.04
N ARG A 3 35.50 29.52 3.94
CA ARG A 3 35.25 28.72 2.73
C ARG A 3 33.75 28.36 2.69
N LEU A 4 33.08 28.92 1.70
CA LEU A 4 31.82 28.42 1.14
C LEU A 4 32.12 27.11 0.40
N LEU A 5 31.40 26.04 0.73
CA LEU A 5 31.21 24.90 -0.16
C LEU A 5 29.71 24.67 -0.30
N ALA A 6 29.17 25.26 -1.37
CA ALA A 6 27.90 24.89 -1.94
C ALA A 6 28.06 23.51 -2.60
N ARG A 7 27.22 22.55 -2.23
CA ARG A 7 26.97 21.35 -3.03
C ARG A 7 25.50 21.37 -3.45
N SER A 8 25.32 21.71 -4.71
CA SER A 8 24.11 21.55 -5.52
C SER A 8 23.94 20.08 -5.87
N SER A 9 22.78 19.53 -5.56
CA SER A 9 22.19 18.31 -6.12
C SER A 9 20.69 18.61 -6.12
N GLY A 10 20.02 18.88 -7.24
CA GLY A 10 20.13 18.23 -8.53
C GLY A 10 19.07 17.13 -8.56
N ASP A 11 17.87 17.53 -8.98
CA ASP A 11 16.60 16.80 -9.08
C ASP A 11 16.68 15.30 -9.46
N ALA A 12 15.89 14.49 -8.75
CA ALA A 12 15.15 13.37 -9.34
C ALA A 12 13.95 13.03 -8.44
N ALA A 13 12.85 13.74 -8.64
CA ALA A 13 11.56 13.42 -8.07
C ALA A 13 11.03 12.11 -8.67
N LEU A 14 11.14 11.00 -7.93
CA LEU A 14 10.39 9.76 -8.19
C LEU A 14 8.93 9.98 -7.76
N ARG A 15 8.12 10.51 -8.68
CA ARG A 15 6.66 10.50 -8.58
C ARG A 15 6.16 9.08 -8.87
N MET A 16 5.78 8.36 -7.83
CA MET A 16 4.95 7.15 -7.95
C MET A 16 3.52 7.60 -8.25
N ALA A 17 3.02 7.27 -9.44
CA ALA A 17 1.61 7.47 -9.79
C ALA A 17 0.78 6.24 -9.37
N PRO A 18 -0.48 6.42 -8.95
CA PRO A 18 -1.34 5.33 -8.50
C PRO A 18 -1.85 4.49 -9.68
N VAL A 19 -1.72 3.16 -9.55
CA VAL A 19 -2.29 2.16 -10.44
C VAL A 19 -3.80 2.12 -10.22
N THR A 20 -4.57 2.70 -11.15
CA THR A 20 -6.02 2.53 -11.18
C THR A 20 -6.37 1.28 -11.98
N SER A 21 -6.99 0.34 -11.28
CA SER A 21 -7.59 -0.87 -11.82
C SER A 21 -8.85 -0.53 -12.63
N ARG A 22 -8.96 -1.06 -13.85
CA ARG A 22 -10.25 -1.37 -14.50
C ARG A 22 -10.16 -2.73 -15.20
N PRO A 23 -11.11 -3.65 -14.95
CA PRO A 23 -11.20 -4.92 -15.66
C PRO A 23 -11.98 -4.72 -16.97
N GLY A 24 -11.31 -4.89 -18.10
CA GLY A 24 -11.89 -4.77 -19.44
C GLY A 24 -11.72 -6.06 -20.24
N GLN A 25 -12.75 -6.90 -20.19
CA GLN A 25 -13.16 -7.94 -21.14
C GLN A 25 -12.25 -8.22 -22.35
N ARG A 26 -11.70 -9.44 -22.41
CA ARG A 26 -11.52 -10.18 -23.68
C ARG A 26 -11.82 -11.66 -23.47
N CYS A 27 -13.10 -12.01 -23.56
CA CYS A 27 -13.49 -13.37 -23.95
C CYS A 27 -13.23 -13.49 -25.46
N VAL A 28 -12.35 -14.39 -25.88
CA VAL A 28 -12.26 -14.83 -27.28
C VAL A 28 -12.62 -16.30 -27.32
N ALA A 29 -13.68 -16.58 -28.08
CA ALA A 29 -14.35 -17.86 -28.20
C ALA A 29 -13.40 -18.97 -28.67
N VAL A 30 -13.25 -20.00 -27.85
CA VAL A 30 -12.71 -21.31 -28.25
C VAL A 30 -13.90 -22.19 -28.63
N HIS A 31 -14.50 -22.00 -29.80
CA HIS A 31 -15.48 -22.94 -30.38
C HIS A 31 -15.73 -22.67 -31.86
N ALA A 32 -14.81 -23.11 -32.72
CA ALA A 32 -15.07 -23.25 -34.16
C ALA A 32 -14.02 -24.11 -34.89
N ILE A 33 -13.65 -25.30 -34.40
CA ILE A 33 -12.89 -26.28 -35.23
C ILE A 33 -13.48 -27.70 -35.19
N GLU A 34 -14.46 -27.99 -34.33
CA GLU A 34 -14.96 -29.38 -34.17
C GLU A 34 -16.20 -29.75 -35.00
N LYS A 35 -16.54 -28.98 -36.04
CA LYS A 35 -17.75 -29.23 -36.84
C LYS A 35 -17.54 -29.28 -38.35
N ALA A 36 -16.41 -29.82 -38.79
CA ALA A 36 -16.16 -30.16 -40.21
C ALA A 36 -15.79 -31.63 -40.44
N ALA A 37 -15.73 -32.48 -39.41
CA ALA A 37 -15.31 -33.88 -39.52
C ALA A 37 -16.46 -34.91 -39.54
N SER A 38 -17.68 -34.51 -39.90
CA SER A 38 -18.81 -35.44 -39.96
C SER A 38 -19.83 -35.04 -41.03
N SER A 39 -19.51 -35.31 -42.29
CA SER A 39 -20.45 -35.78 -43.32
C SER A 39 -19.86 -35.62 -44.71
N SER A 40 -19.49 -36.73 -45.37
CA SER A 40 -19.86 -37.05 -46.75
C SER A 40 -19.11 -38.29 -47.23
N GLN A 41 -19.84 -39.08 -48.01
CA GLN A 41 -19.55 -40.43 -48.49
C GLN A 41 -18.41 -40.52 -49.52
N PRO A 42 -17.92 -41.75 -49.83
CA PRO A 42 -16.78 -41.98 -50.71
C PRO A 42 -17.22 -41.90 -52.18
N GLY A 43 -16.53 -41.09 -52.98
CA GLY A 43 -16.74 -41.09 -54.41
C GLY A 43 -16.13 -39.89 -55.11
N THR A 44 -15.21 -40.18 -56.01
CA THR A 44 -14.68 -39.27 -57.06
C THR A 44 -13.67 -38.25 -56.55
N ILE A 45 -12.39 -38.59 -56.76
CA ILE A 45 -11.27 -37.65 -56.80
C ILE A 45 -11.40 -36.87 -58.13
N PRO A 46 -11.64 -35.55 -58.15
CA PRO A 46 -11.29 -34.76 -59.32
C PRO A 46 -9.78 -34.52 -59.25
N GLN A 47 -9.06 -35.01 -60.26
CA GLN A 47 -7.73 -34.55 -60.64
C GLN A 47 -7.78 -33.03 -60.90
N ALA A 48 -7.67 -32.25 -59.84
CA ALA A 48 -7.39 -30.82 -59.88
C ALA A 48 -6.51 -30.46 -58.67
N LEU A 49 -5.49 -31.30 -58.42
CA LEU A 49 -4.37 -31.00 -57.52
C LEU A 49 -3.10 -30.87 -58.36
N ALA A 50 -3.17 -30.04 -59.39
CA ALA A 50 -1.98 -29.48 -60.01
C ALA A 50 -1.94 -28.00 -59.63
N ALA A 51 -0.94 -27.65 -58.82
CA ALA A 51 -0.53 -26.30 -58.49
C ALA A 51 -1.56 -25.40 -57.75
N ALA A 52 -1.67 -25.58 -56.44
CA ALA A 52 -2.00 -24.47 -55.54
C ALA A 52 -1.09 -24.56 -54.32
N ASP A 53 -0.25 -23.53 -54.15
CA ASP A 53 0.74 -23.39 -53.08
C ASP A 53 0.19 -23.75 -51.69
N VAL A 54 0.67 -24.87 -51.14
CA VAL A 54 0.48 -25.28 -49.75
C VAL A 54 1.44 -24.48 -48.84
N GLN A 55 1.49 -23.15 -49.00
CA GLN A 55 2.33 -22.25 -48.20
C GLN A 55 1.54 -21.22 -47.39
N GLY A 56 0.21 -21.10 -47.57
CA GLY A 56 -0.58 -20.02 -46.99
C GLY A 56 -1.03 -20.16 -45.51
N PRO A 57 -1.72 -21.24 -45.09
CA PRO A 57 -2.37 -21.27 -43.75
C PRO A 57 -1.54 -21.91 -42.64
N TRP A 58 -0.88 -23.04 -42.90
CA TRP A 58 -0.15 -23.81 -41.88
C TRP A 58 1.15 -23.11 -41.44
N ALA A 59 1.86 -22.47 -42.37
CA ALA A 59 3.04 -21.68 -42.05
C ALA A 59 2.70 -20.46 -41.17
N SER A 60 1.50 -19.89 -41.32
CA SER A 60 1.02 -18.81 -40.45
C SER A 60 0.73 -19.31 -39.03
N LEU A 61 0.06 -20.46 -38.88
CA LEU A 61 -0.22 -21.08 -37.59
C LEU A 61 1.06 -21.46 -36.82
N VAL A 62 2.04 -22.05 -37.51
CA VAL A 62 3.34 -22.40 -36.91
C VAL A 62 4.06 -21.14 -36.41
N ARG A 63 4.11 -20.07 -37.22
CA ARG A 63 4.70 -18.78 -36.79
C ARG A 63 3.96 -18.19 -35.59
N THR A 64 2.63 -18.25 -35.54
CA THR A 64 1.88 -17.75 -34.39
C THR A 64 2.12 -18.58 -33.13
N SER A 65 2.27 -19.90 -33.25
CA SER A 65 2.61 -20.79 -32.14
C SER A 65 4.01 -20.51 -31.60
N GLU A 66 4.98 -20.26 -32.47
CA GLU A 66 6.36 -19.90 -32.09
C GLU A 66 6.42 -18.53 -31.40
N ILE A 67 5.68 -17.55 -31.92
CA ILE A 67 5.57 -16.22 -31.29
C ILE A 67 4.96 -16.37 -29.90
N LEU A 68 3.86 -17.10 -29.75
CA LEU A 68 3.21 -17.33 -28.46
C LEU A 68 4.13 -18.07 -27.47
N ALA A 69 4.86 -19.09 -27.93
CA ALA A 69 5.81 -19.82 -27.10
C ALA A 69 6.96 -18.90 -26.62
N ASN A 70 7.49 -18.05 -27.50
CA ASN A 70 8.53 -17.09 -27.14
C ASN A 70 8.01 -16.00 -26.20
N THR A 71 6.81 -15.48 -26.42
CA THR A 71 6.19 -14.51 -25.50
C THR A 71 5.91 -15.11 -24.14
N ASN A 72 5.39 -16.35 -24.07
CA ASN A 72 5.15 -17.03 -22.80
C ASN A 72 6.45 -17.29 -22.04
N ARG A 73 7.53 -17.65 -22.73
CA ARG A 73 8.86 -17.79 -22.14
C ARG A 73 9.36 -16.47 -21.57
N GLN A 74 9.25 -15.37 -22.33
CA GLN A 74 9.65 -14.05 -21.85
C GLN A 74 8.85 -13.62 -20.62
N ILE A 75 7.53 -13.81 -20.63
CA ILE A 75 6.67 -13.51 -19.47
C ILE A 75 7.10 -14.34 -18.25
N SER A 76 7.47 -15.61 -18.44
CA SER A 76 7.97 -16.45 -17.35
C SER A 76 9.27 -15.90 -16.76
N GLU A 77 10.23 -15.53 -17.61
CA GLU A 77 11.51 -14.95 -17.20
C GLU A 77 11.31 -13.61 -16.47
N ASP A 78 10.45 -12.73 -17.00
CA ASP A 78 10.12 -11.44 -16.39
C ASP A 78 9.42 -11.62 -15.03
N ASN A 79 8.51 -12.59 -14.91
CA ASN A 79 7.84 -12.92 -13.65
C ASN A 79 8.81 -13.44 -12.59
N GLU A 80 9.78 -14.25 -12.98
CA GLU A 80 10.82 -14.74 -12.07
C GLU A 80 11.71 -13.60 -11.57
N GLU A 81 12.10 -12.67 -12.44
CA GLU A 81 12.90 -11.52 -12.06
C GLU A 81 12.12 -10.57 -11.15
N LEU A 82 10.86 -10.28 -11.48
CA LEU A 82 9.96 -9.51 -10.61
C LEU A 82 9.80 -10.18 -9.23
N ALA A 83 9.69 -11.52 -9.18
CA ALA A 83 9.63 -12.24 -7.91
C ALA A 83 10.92 -12.11 -7.09
N LYS A 84 12.09 -12.15 -7.73
CA LYS A 84 13.39 -11.94 -7.06
C LYS A 84 13.50 -10.52 -6.51
N GLN A 85 13.11 -9.52 -7.31
CA GLN A 85 13.13 -8.11 -6.89
C GLN A 85 12.18 -7.85 -5.73
N ASN A 86 10.96 -8.39 -5.79
CA ASN A 86 9.99 -8.29 -4.71
C ASN A 86 10.50 -8.92 -3.41
N ARG A 87 11.11 -10.12 -3.47
CA ARG A 87 11.72 -10.75 -2.29
C ARG A 87 12.83 -9.88 -1.69
N LYS A 88 13.71 -9.33 -2.53
CA LYS A 88 14.80 -8.45 -2.08
C LYS A 88 14.25 -7.17 -1.43
N GLY A 89 13.23 -6.57 -2.03
CA GLY A 89 12.55 -5.39 -1.49
C GLY A 89 11.90 -5.67 -0.13
N GLN A 90 11.18 -6.79 0.01
CA GLN A 90 10.59 -7.22 1.28
C GLN A 90 11.64 -7.42 2.38
N LEU A 91 12.78 -8.04 2.05
CA LEU A 91 13.87 -8.21 3.01
C LEU A 91 14.44 -6.86 3.48
N GLN A 92 14.66 -5.92 2.57
CA GLN A 92 15.14 -4.57 2.93
C GLN A 92 14.15 -3.82 3.82
N LEU A 93 12.86 -3.87 3.48
CA LEU A 93 11.80 -3.25 4.27
C LEU A 93 11.68 -3.88 5.66
N SER A 94 11.75 -5.21 5.76
CA SER A 94 11.76 -5.92 7.06
C SER A 94 12.95 -5.53 7.93
N ARG A 95 14.10 -5.23 7.33
CA ARG A 95 15.31 -4.80 8.04
C ARG A 95 15.15 -3.37 8.54
N GLN A 96 14.62 -2.47 7.71
CA GLN A 96 14.35 -1.09 8.09
C GLN A 96 13.34 -1.00 9.23
N LYS A 97 12.22 -1.73 9.14
CA LYS A 97 11.21 -1.80 10.20
C LYS A 97 11.82 -2.20 11.55
N ARG A 98 12.67 -3.23 11.57
CA ARG A 98 13.36 -3.66 12.80
C ARG A 98 14.31 -2.60 13.37
N ILE A 99 15.05 -1.90 12.51
CA ILE A 99 15.94 -0.81 12.95
C ILE A 99 15.14 0.33 13.59
N ILE A 100 14.03 0.75 12.95
CA ILE A 100 13.15 1.78 13.50
C ILE A 100 12.56 1.30 14.83
N ALA A 101 12.10 0.06 14.91
CA ALA A 101 11.55 -0.49 16.15
C ALA A 101 12.57 -0.45 17.28
N SER A 102 13.80 -0.91 17.03
CA SER A 102 14.87 -0.86 18.03
C SER A 102 15.24 0.58 18.43
N ALA A 103 15.23 1.53 17.48
CA ALA A 103 15.52 2.92 17.77
C ALA A 103 14.45 3.58 18.66
N LEU A 104 13.17 3.32 18.40
CA LEU A 104 12.06 3.82 19.21
C LEU A 104 12.14 3.28 20.64
N ALA A 105 12.38 1.98 20.80
CA ALA A 105 12.56 1.41 22.13
C ALA A 105 13.79 1.94 22.86
N ALA A 106 14.90 2.19 22.16
CA ALA A 106 16.07 2.84 22.73
C ALA A 106 15.80 4.31 23.12
N ALA A 107 14.85 4.97 22.45
CA ALA A 107 14.35 6.29 22.82
C ALA A 107 13.34 6.26 23.99
N GLY A 108 13.05 5.09 24.54
CA GLY A 108 12.13 4.91 25.67
C GLY A 108 10.68 4.68 25.27
N VAL A 109 10.36 4.46 23.98
CA VAL A 109 9.00 4.13 23.55
C VAL A 109 8.69 2.69 23.92
N SER A 110 7.85 2.53 24.93
CA SER A 110 7.33 1.26 25.45
C SER A 110 5.83 1.08 25.18
N GLU A 111 5.09 2.17 24.91
CA GLU A 111 3.64 2.15 24.74
C GLU A 111 3.13 3.12 23.64
N ALA A 112 1.87 2.97 23.23
CA ALA A 112 1.27 3.82 22.20
C ALA A 112 1.22 5.31 22.58
N CYS A 113 1.00 5.65 23.85
CA CYS A 113 1.06 7.04 24.30
C CYS A 113 2.48 7.61 24.06
N GLU A 114 3.52 6.91 24.50
CA GLU A 114 4.91 7.35 24.32
C GLU A 114 5.32 7.43 22.83
N MET A 115 4.72 6.59 21.96
CA MET A 115 4.88 6.72 20.52
C MET A 115 4.33 8.07 20.01
N LEU A 116 3.15 8.47 20.50
CA LEU A 116 2.57 9.76 20.13
C LEU A 116 3.38 10.93 20.72
N ASP A 117 3.92 10.82 21.94
CA ASP A 117 4.87 11.81 22.48
C ASP A 117 6.11 11.93 21.59
N TRP A 118 6.63 10.80 21.09
CA TRP A 118 7.76 10.80 20.16
C TRP A 118 7.43 11.50 18.84
N ILE A 119 6.24 11.28 18.27
CA ILE A 119 5.77 11.99 17.07
C ILE A 119 5.66 13.48 17.37
N GLU A 120 5.02 13.85 18.48
CA GLU A 120 4.85 15.25 18.88
C GLU A 120 6.19 15.96 19.02
N LEU A 121 7.18 15.28 19.61
CA LEU A 121 8.55 15.79 19.73
C LEU A 121 9.24 15.92 18.38
N SER A 122 9.14 14.90 17.53
CA SER A 122 9.82 14.84 16.23
C SER A 122 9.31 15.89 15.24
N TYR A 123 8.02 16.22 15.32
CA TYR A 123 7.36 17.18 14.42
C TYR A 123 7.17 18.57 15.04
N GLY A 124 7.72 18.80 16.24
CA GLY A 124 7.67 20.12 16.89
C GLY A 124 6.25 20.55 17.28
N ILE A 125 5.40 19.59 17.65
CA ILE A 125 3.99 19.78 18.03
C ILE A 125 3.87 20.31 19.49
N PHE A 126 5.00 20.50 20.19
CA PHE A 126 5.05 20.86 21.61
C PHE A 126 4.12 22.00 22.03
N CYS A 127 3.33 21.68 23.05
CA CYS A 127 2.33 22.54 23.65
C CYS A 127 2.88 23.12 24.96
N THR A 128 3.50 24.31 24.89
CA THR A 128 4.07 24.97 26.09
C THR A 128 3.08 25.89 26.81
N THR A 129 1.83 26.07 26.36
CA THR A 129 0.84 26.92 27.04
C THR A 129 -0.60 26.49 26.73
N GLU A 130 -1.52 26.86 27.64
CA GLU A 130 -2.96 26.55 27.64
C GLU A 130 -3.59 26.61 26.24
N GLY A 131 -4.17 25.49 25.82
CA GLY A 131 -4.60 25.24 24.44
C GLY A 131 -4.15 23.89 23.89
N GLY A 132 -3.19 23.23 24.55
CA GLY A 132 -3.05 21.77 24.61
C GLY A 132 -2.70 21.01 23.32
N ARG A 133 -2.40 19.72 23.51
CA ARG A 133 -2.10 18.70 22.49
C ARG A 133 -2.99 18.79 21.25
N ALA A 134 -4.28 19.04 21.45
CA ALA A 134 -5.26 19.19 20.37
C ALA A 134 -4.92 20.31 19.38
N LYS A 135 -4.45 21.46 19.85
CA LYS A 135 -4.03 22.58 18.99
C LYS A 135 -2.77 22.25 18.20
N GLY A 136 -1.86 21.48 18.80
CA GLY A 136 -0.69 20.95 18.12
C GLY A 136 -1.07 20.04 16.95
N TRP A 137 -1.90 19.03 17.22
CA TRP A 137 -2.38 18.11 16.19
C TRP A 137 -3.18 18.80 15.10
N ARG A 138 -4.06 19.74 15.46
CA ARG A 138 -4.79 20.58 14.49
C ARG A 138 -3.85 21.25 13.50
N ARG A 139 -2.80 21.91 13.99
CA ARG A 139 -1.80 22.59 13.13
C ARG A 139 -1.03 21.63 12.23
N LEU A 140 -0.76 20.41 12.70
CA LEU A 140 -0.12 19.39 11.88
C LEU A 140 -1.06 18.94 10.76
N LEU A 141 -2.33 18.68 11.09
CA LEU A 141 -3.36 18.23 10.14
C LEU A 141 -3.74 19.31 9.12
N GLU A 142 -3.68 20.59 9.49
CA GLU A 142 -3.82 21.72 8.56
C GLU A 142 -2.68 21.77 7.53
N ARG A 143 -1.48 21.28 7.89
CA ARG A 143 -0.29 21.27 7.03
C ARG A 143 -0.13 19.97 6.23
N GLN A 144 -0.64 18.87 6.76
CA GLN A 144 -0.52 17.54 6.18
C GLN A 144 -1.88 17.01 5.77
N GLU A 145 -2.33 17.42 4.58
CA GLU A 145 -3.61 17.00 4.01
C GLU A 145 -3.69 15.47 3.85
N GLN A 146 -2.59 14.81 3.48
CA GLN A 146 -2.54 13.35 3.36
C GLN A 146 -2.86 12.65 4.69
N LEU A 147 -2.21 13.07 5.79
CA LEU A 147 -2.49 12.53 7.12
C LEU A 147 -3.94 12.78 7.54
N ARG A 148 -4.47 13.98 7.26
CA ARG A 148 -5.88 14.30 7.52
C ARG A 148 -6.79 13.35 6.77
N ASP A 149 -6.59 13.19 5.46
CA ASP A 149 -7.46 12.39 4.60
C ASP A 149 -7.40 10.91 4.99
N SER A 150 -6.20 10.38 5.25
CA SER A 150 -6.00 9.01 5.76
C SER A 150 -6.71 8.78 7.09
N LEU A 151 -6.70 9.76 8.01
CA LEU A 151 -7.42 9.66 9.29
C LEU A 151 -8.94 9.68 9.11
N VAL A 152 -9.46 10.52 8.20
CA VAL A 152 -10.90 10.55 7.88
C VAL A 152 -11.34 9.22 7.27
N GLU A 153 -10.52 8.62 6.40
CA GLU A 153 -10.78 7.31 5.81
C GLU A 153 -10.71 6.18 6.85
N ALA A 154 -9.69 6.20 7.71
CA ALA A 154 -9.49 5.17 8.72
C ALA A 154 -10.55 5.23 9.84
N VAL A 155 -11.01 6.43 10.19
CA VAL A 155 -11.92 6.66 11.32
C VAL A 155 -13.03 7.65 10.93
N PRO A 156 -13.96 7.24 10.05
CA PRO A 156 -15.03 8.12 9.60
C PRO A 156 -15.98 8.53 10.74
N SER A 157 -16.02 7.76 11.84
CA SER A 157 -16.83 8.07 13.02
C SER A 157 -16.36 9.29 13.81
N TRP A 158 -15.14 9.79 13.57
CA TRP A 158 -14.63 11.00 14.20
C TRP A 158 -15.13 12.27 13.54
N VAL A 159 -15.60 12.20 12.30
CA VAL A 159 -16.12 13.34 11.55
C VAL A 159 -17.65 13.31 11.55
N PRO A 160 -18.34 14.41 11.91
CA PRO A 160 -19.80 14.48 11.85
C PRO A 160 -20.34 14.16 10.46
N ALA A 161 -21.43 13.40 10.40
CA ALA A 161 -22.06 13.03 9.13
C ALA A 161 -22.49 14.28 8.33
N GLY A 162 -22.11 14.32 7.04
CA GLY A 162 -22.43 15.42 6.13
C GLY A 162 -21.41 16.57 6.13
N LEU A 163 -20.37 16.50 6.96
CA LEU A 163 -19.24 17.42 6.87
C LEU A 163 -18.25 16.90 5.81
N PRO A 164 -17.91 17.69 4.77
CA PRO A 164 -16.95 17.25 3.78
C PRO A 164 -15.53 17.27 4.38
N ALA A 165 -14.67 16.34 3.94
CA ALA A 165 -13.34 16.12 4.54
C ALA A 165 -12.39 17.33 4.40
N ASP A 166 -12.65 18.20 3.43
CA ASP A 166 -11.92 19.44 3.15
C ASP A 166 -12.42 20.63 3.97
N ASP A 167 -13.44 20.44 4.82
CA ASP A 167 -13.93 21.50 5.69
C ASP A 167 -12.84 21.96 6.68
N THR A 168 -12.70 23.28 6.80
CA THR A 168 -11.70 23.92 7.67
C THR A 168 -11.82 23.55 9.16
N SER A 169 -12.95 23.00 9.59
CA SER A 169 -13.17 22.51 10.96
C SER A 169 -12.66 21.07 11.18
N VAL A 170 -12.49 20.25 10.13
CA VAL A 170 -12.07 18.84 10.24
C VAL A 170 -10.74 18.67 10.97
N PRO A 171 -9.66 19.43 10.65
CA PRO A 171 -8.40 19.35 11.41
C PRO A 171 -8.58 19.62 12.90
N GLY A 172 -9.52 20.49 13.26
CA GLY A 172 -9.81 20.82 14.64
C GLY A 172 -10.47 19.67 15.38
N ILE A 173 -11.49 19.07 14.77
CA ILE A 173 -12.21 17.90 15.31
C ILE A 173 -11.26 16.72 15.50
N LEU A 174 -10.46 16.41 14.47
CA LEU A 174 -9.48 15.32 14.53
C LEU A 174 -8.41 15.58 15.60
N GLY A 175 -7.90 16.81 15.70
CA GLY A 175 -6.95 17.18 16.75
C GLY A 175 -7.51 17.00 18.16
N ASP A 176 -8.77 17.38 18.38
CA ASP A 176 -9.46 17.18 19.66
C ASP A 176 -9.64 15.67 19.95
N LYS A 177 -9.98 14.87 18.94
CA LYS A 177 -10.13 13.41 19.06
C LYS A 177 -8.82 12.70 19.36
N ILE A 178 -7.71 13.10 18.74
CA ILE A 178 -6.38 12.54 19.05
C ILE A 178 -5.97 12.88 20.49
N ALA A 179 -6.27 14.10 20.96
CA ALA A 179 -6.02 14.49 22.34
C ALA A 179 -6.90 13.73 23.35
N GLU A 180 -8.15 13.41 22.99
CA GLU A 180 -9.04 12.55 23.78
C GLU A 180 -8.53 11.10 23.81
N MET A 181 -8.17 10.55 22.65
CA MET A 181 -7.57 9.21 22.48
C MET A 181 -6.38 9.02 23.42
N TYR A 182 -5.54 10.04 23.56
CA TYR A 182 -4.37 9.98 24.44
C TYR A 182 -4.68 9.54 25.87
N ARG A 183 -5.76 10.07 26.45
CA ARG A 183 -6.19 9.72 27.82
C ARG A 183 -6.61 8.25 27.93
N SER A 184 -7.08 7.67 26.83
CA SER A 184 -7.50 6.28 26.78
C SER A 184 -6.33 5.29 26.64
N LEU A 185 -5.18 5.77 26.14
CA LEU A 185 -3.98 4.97 25.86
C LEU A 185 -3.06 4.76 27.06
N GLU A 186 -3.27 5.47 28.18
CA GLU A 186 -2.46 5.35 29.43
C GLU A 186 -2.62 4.00 30.16
N THR A 187 -3.30 3.03 29.56
CA THR A 187 -3.69 1.75 30.19
C THR A 187 -2.76 0.57 29.86
N ASN A 188 -1.58 0.83 29.26
CA ASN A 188 -0.58 -0.17 28.87
C ASN A 188 -1.12 -1.29 27.94
N ILE A 189 -2.20 -1.01 27.20
CA ILE A 189 -2.90 -1.97 26.33
C ILE A 189 -2.16 -2.18 25.02
N HIS A 190 -1.67 -1.09 24.42
CA HIS A 190 -0.94 -1.09 23.16
C HIS A 190 0.55 -0.98 23.44
N ARG A 191 1.22 -2.13 23.56
CA ARG A 191 2.62 -2.20 23.97
C ARG A 191 3.56 -2.23 22.79
N PHE A 192 4.70 -1.60 22.95
CA PHE A 192 5.80 -1.65 22.01
C PHE A 192 6.67 -2.88 22.29
N LYS A 193 6.92 -3.70 21.27
CA LYS A 193 7.77 -4.90 21.37
C LYS A 193 8.88 -4.83 20.33
N PRO A 194 10.14 -4.60 20.72
CA PRO A 194 11.27 -4.79 19.82
C PRO A 194 11.45 -6.28 19.51
N PRO A 195 11.72 -6.68 18.25
CA PRO A 195 12.00 -5.84 17.08
C PRO A 195 10.77 -5.60 16.18
N VAL A 196 9.57 -5.90 16.68
CA VAL A 196 8.30 -5.90 15.94
C VAL A 196 7.77 -4.47 15.74
N GLY A 197 7.71 -3.67 16.80
CA GLY A 197 7.10 -2.35 16.79
C GLY A 197 5.91 -2.24 17.76
N LEU A 198 4.98 -1.32 17.48
CA LEU A 198 3.78 -1.15 18.28
C LEU A 198 2.79 -2.30 18.05
N VAL A 199 2.40 -3.00 19.12
CA VAL A 199 1.36 -4.04 19.06
C VAL A 199 0.01 -3.39 19.33
N ILE A 200 -0.82 -3.28 18.29
CA ILE A 200 -2.13 -2.64 18.37
C ILE A 200 -3.19 -3.71 18.57
N ARG A 201 -3.84 -3.73 19.73
CA ARG A 201 -4.99 -4.61 19.98
C ARG A 201 -6.24 -4.05 19.30
N PRO A 202 -6.93 -4.82 18.45
CA PRO A 202 -8.13 -4.35 17.78
C PRO A 202 -9.26 -4.12 18.77
N GLY A 203 -10.00 -3.03 18.59
CA GLY A 203 -11.24 -2.76 19.34
C GLY A 203 -11.04 -2.35 20.79
N VAL A 204 -9.80 -2.16 21.26
CA VAL A 204 -9.49 -1.70 22.62
C VAL A 204 -8.78 -0.35 22.54
N PRO A 205 -9.13 0.65 23.35
CA PRO A 205 -10.38 0.73 24.13
C PRO A 205 -11.63 0.72 23.24
N ASP A 206 -11.50 1.14 21.98
CA ASP A 206 -12.55 1.09 20.97
C ASP A 206 -11.96 0.90 19.55
N ALA A 207 -12.84 0.62 18.59
CA ALA A 207 -12.44 0.42 17.19
C ALA A 207 -11.85 1.68 16.55
N ALA A 208 -12.30 2.87 16.95
CA ALA A 208 -11.85 4.13 16.38
C ALA A 208 -10.40 4.44 16.80
N THR A 209 -10.07 4.23 18.08
CA THR A 209 -8.74 4.40 18.65
C THR A 209 -7.74 3.43 18.02
N SER A 210 -8.09 2.14 17.92
CA SER A 210 -7.20 1.15 17.31
C SER A 210 -6.96 1.41 15.81
N SER A 211 -7.98 1.85 15.06
CA SER A 211 -7.82 2.28 13.66
C SER A 211 -7.00 3.57 13.51
N ALA A 212 -7.21 4.56 14.38
CA ALA A 212 -6.43 5.80 14.39
C ALA A 212 -4.94 5.52 14.65
N LEU A 213 -4.63 4.63 15.59
CA LEU A 213 -3.24 4.23 15.86
C LEU A 213 -2.57 3.59 14.65
N ARG A 214 -3.26 2.72 13.92
CA ARG A 214 -2.72 2.12 12.68
C ARG A 214 -2.44 3.18 11.64
N CYS A 215 -3.42 4.06 11.40
CA CYS A 215 -3.27 5.16 10.45
C CYS A 215 -2.08 6.06 10.81
N LEU A 216 -1.95 6.46 12.09
CA LEU A 216 -0.82 7.27 12.54
C LEU A 216 0.50 6.51 12.36
N ALA A 217 0.56 5.25 12.75
CA ALA A 217 1.77 4.45 12.60
C ALA A 217 2.18 4.30 11.13
N ASP A 218 1.23 4.05 10.22
CA ASP A 218 1.49 3.96 8.78
C ASP A 218 1.99 5.28 8.18
N GLU A 219 1.32 6.40 8.47
CA GLU A 219 1.67 7.73 7.96
C GLU A 219 3.03 8.21 8.47
N PHE A 220 3.40 7.87 9.72
CA PHE A 220 4.70 8.19 10.30
C PHE A 220 5.78 7.12 10.03
N GLY A 221 5.46 6.07 9.28
CA GLY A 221 6.40 5.00 8.93
C GLY A 221 6.87 4.19 10.15
N LEU A 222 6.06 4.14 11.20
CA LEU A 222 6.34 3.43 12.44
C LEU A 222 5.92 1.96 12.30
N PRO A 223 6.78 1.02 12.69
CA PRO A 223 6.45 -0.40 12.60
C PRO A 223 5.37 -0.73 13.62
N TRP A 224 4.35 -1.47 13.19
CA TRP A 224 3.28 -1.98 14.02
C TRP A 224 2.81 -3.35 13.55
N GLU A 225 2.19 -4.10 14.46
CA GLU A 225 1.49 -5.36 14.17
C GLU A 225 0.16 -5.40 14.91
N GLU A 226 -0.81 -6.12 14.35
CA GLU A 226 -2.08 -6.37 15.03
C GLU A 226 -1.86 -7.41 16.14
N GLY A 227 -2.21 -7.04 17.37
CA GLY A 227 -2.12 -7.94 18.52
C GLY A 227 -3.36 -8.82 18.61
N GLU A 228 -3.17 -10.10 18.89
CA GLU A 228 -4.29 -10.99 19.21
C GLU A 228 -4.94 -10.57 20.53
N LEU A 229 -6.29 -10.57 20.55
CA LEU A 229 -7.07 -10.55 21.78
C LEU A 229 -6.88 -11.92 22.46
N GLU A 230 -5.75 -12.12 23.14
CA GLU A 230 -5.67 -13.19 24.12
C GLU A 230 -6.77 -12.90 25.15
N SER A 231 -7.77 -13.79 25.19
CA SER A 231 -8.90 -13.75 26.12
C SER A 231 -8.37 -13.62 27.54
N LEU A 232 -8.54 -12.41 28.11
CA LEU A 232 -8.37 -12.14 29.54
C LEU A 232 -9.40 -12.92 30.36
#